data_AF-A0A812WTW7-F1
#
_entry.id   AF-A0A812WTW7-F1
#
_cell.length_a   1.000
_cell.length_b   1.000
_cell.length_c   1.000
_cell.angle_alpha   90.00
_cell.angle_beta   90.00
_cell.angle_gamma   90.00
#
_symmetry.space_group_name_H-M   'P 1'
#
loop_
_entity.id
_entity.type
_entity.pdbx_description
1 polymer ?
#
loop_
_entity_poly.entity_id
_entity_poly.type
_entity_poly.pdbx_seq_one_letter_code
_entity_poly.pdbx_strand_id
1 'polypeptide(L)'
;MQLLGLVRSGIAGYWPSDLYEKLIYVTHVILSWTAPIPNAGPEYMPVSGLRPKEQLPKGYLDYALSLQVPYGSADEFELSSESLIEQKLTILPQSLDLQSFGPDENPVEFVMKQLSSIYPTVYQEWPDKLSDVALTRFCLHGLGAHRVAVETRDGQKLFVVIKTNALSGLPVRDGLERYGGDAYFDQHWKPVMIVDAGRGPLRSDGTIEVVTSRPGDADWERAKFRFRSTVFSLVTLVDHLYDMHLQQANLFVTAMREQMSEEHPIRRFMTPFTYRFGQAVAAAPSLLLNGTEVPANEGGPILFRDDYVEYLKKKGIDTEYWRQVSQLYKIYLRFVLGYLECYYPKKEDLTKDKDMHALVRQFFFQLETAPPNMLGATGDFTLSHYAKGVDDTYMFYAKFLAQIMFFATRGATATALLMSFTNLPQPKFL
;
A
#
# COMPACT_ATOMS: atom_id res chain seq x y z
N MET A 1 -25.40 23.45 -40.43
CA MET A 1 -26.46 22.42 -40.42
C MET A 1 -26.12 21.44 -41.53
N GLN A 2 -26.00 20.14 -41.19
CA GLN A 2 -25.70 19.01 -42.10
C GLN A 2 -24.31 18.97 -42.77
N LEU A 3 -23.33 18.39 -42.07
CA LEU A 3 -22.18 17.70 -42.69
C LEU A 3 -21.47 16.79 -41.68
N LEU A 4 -22.22 15.90 -41.01
CA LEU A 4 -21.69 14.82 -40.18
C LEU A 4 -22.64 13.63 -40.23
N GLY A 5 -22.71 13.01 -41.40
CA GLY A 5 -23.51 11.81 -41.61
C GLY A 5 -22.96 11.05 -42.79
N LEU A 6 -21.92 10.24 -42.57
CA LEU A 6 -21.53 9.07 -43.39
C LEU A 6 -20.21 8.53 -42.85
N VAL A 7 -20.31 7.47 -42.03
CA VAL A 7 -19.55 6.21 -42.02
C VAL A 7 -19.79 5.57 -40.64
N ARG A 8 -20.95 4.94 -40.49
CA ARG A 8 -21.18 3.88 -39.50
C ARG A 8 -21.68 2.68 -40.28
N SER A 9 -20.76 1.95 -40.89
CA SER A 9 -21.06 0.68 -41.54
C SER A 9 -19.90 -0.29 -41.36
N GLY A 10 -20.13 -1.36 -40.61
CA GLY A 10 -19.69 -2.69 -41.05
C GLY A 10 -18.48 -3.32 -40.39
N ILE A 11 -17.85 -2.75 -39.37
CA ILE A 11 -16.90 -3.50 -38.53
C ILE A 11 -17.51 -3.61 -37.13
N ALA A 12 -18.19 -4.74 -36.89
CA ALA A 12 -18.57 -5.14 -35.56
C ALA A 12 -17.29 -5.37 -34.74
N GLY A 13 -17.16 -4.62 -33.65
CA GLY A 13 -16.34 -4.97 -32.50
C GLY A 13 -14.84 -4.81 -32.67
N TYR A 14 -14.32 -3.58 -32.75
CA TYR A 14 -13.05 -3.26 -32.09
C TYR A 14 -13.10 -1.80 -31.65
N TRP A 15 -13.26 -1.63 -30.34
CA TRP A 15 -13.11 -0.41 -29.55
C TRP A 15 -12.64 0.82 -30.34
N PRO A 16 -13.43 1.89 -30.44
CA PRO A 16 -12.83 3.21 -30.49
C PRO A 16 -12.25 3.45 -29.09
N SER A 17 -11.12 2.80 -28.76
CA SER A 17 -10.32 3.21 -27.61
C SER A 17 -10.17 4.71 -27.76
N ASP A 18 -10.54 5.46 -26.73
CA ASP A 18 -10.47 6.91 -26.87
C ASP A 18 -9.00 7.27 -27.24
N LEU A 19 -8.84 8.36 -27.99
CA LEU A 19 -7.50 8.82 -28.36
C LEU A 19 -6.63 9.02 -27.11
N TYR A 20 -7.26 9.27 -25.97
CA TYR A 20 -6.65 9.48 -24.68
C TYR A 20 -5.93 8.23 -24.13
N GLU A 21 -6.58 7.08 -23.97
CA GLU A 21 -6.03 5.80 -23.53
C GLU A 21 -4.84 5.40 -24.41
N LYS A 22 -4.97 5.55 -25.73
CA LYS A 22 -3.86 5.31 -26.65
C LYS A 22 -2.70 6.28 -26.42
N LEU A 23 -2.97 7.57 -26.22
CA LEU A 23 -1.94 8.56 -25.93
C LEU A 23 -1.28 8.32 -24.56
N ILE A 24 -2.04 7.99 -23.52
CA ILE A 24 -1.55 7.59 -22.19
C ILE A 24 -0.62 6.39 -22.35
N TYR A 25 -1.11 5.33 -23.00
CA TYR A 25 -0.36 4.09 -23.17
C TYR A 25 0.93 4.32 -23.97
N VAL A 26 0.85 5.01 -25.10
CA VAL A 26 2.04 5.33 -25.91
C VAL A 26 3.01 6.21 -25.13
N THR A 27 2.52 7.21 -24.41
CA THR A 27 3.37 8.06 -23.55
C THR A 27 4.07 7.22 -22.49
N HIS A 28 3.33 6.35 -21.80
CA HIS A 28 3.88 5.48 -20.77
C HIS A 28 4.90 4.48 -21.32
N VAL A 29 4.66 3.91 -22.51
CA VAL A 29 5.62 3.03 -23.20
C VAL A 29 6.89 3.79 -23.57
N ILE A 30 6.76 5.00 -24.13
CA ILE A 30 7.91 5.85 -24.47
C ILE A 30 8.70 6.21 -23.20
N LEU A 31 8.02 6.65 -22.15
CA LEU A 31 8.65 6.95 -20.86
C LEU A 31 9.34 5.71 -20.28
N SER A 32 8.71 4.53 -20.34
CA SER A 32 9.29 3.29 -19.81
C SER A 32 10.49 2.79 -20.61
N TRP A 33 10.48 2.96 -21.94
CA TRP A 33 11.62 2.60 -22.80
C TRP A 33 12.79 3.56 -22.69
N THR A 34 12.54 4.82 -22.36
CA THR A 34 13.58 5.85 -22.29
C THR A 34 14.05 6.14 -20.88
N ALA A 35 13.26 5.77 -19.86
CA ALA A 35 13.66 5.91 -18.48
C ALA A 35 14.84 4.99 -18.19
N PRO A 36 16.00 5.52 -17.75
CA PRO A 36 17.04 4.67 -17.23
C PRO A 36 16.49 3.88 -16.04
N ILE A 37 16.80 2.59 -15.96
CA ILE A 37 16.52 1.81 -14.74
C ILE A 37 17.51 2.32 -13.69
N PRO A 38 17.06 3.11 -12.70
CA PRO A 38 17.98 3.65 -11.72
C PRO A 38 18.53 2.49 -10.90
N ASN A 39 19.84 2.41 -10.77
CA ASN A 39 20.48 1.56 -9.78
C ASN A 39 20.99 2.42 -8.61
N ALA A 40 21.29 1.82 -7.46
CA ALA A 40 21.80 2.55 -6.29
C ALA A 40 23.28 2.96 -6.42
N GLY A 41 23.84 2.91 -7.63
CA GLY A 41 25.22 3.25 -7.95
C GLY A 41 25.43 4.76 -8.04
N PRO A 42 26.70 5.20 -7.95
CA PRO A 42 27.08 6.61 -8.02
C PRO A 42 26.61 7.32 -9.30
N GLU A 43 26.35 6.58 -10.38
CA GLU A 43 25.89 7.10 -11.66
C GLU A 43 24.46 7.67 -11.60
N TYR A 44 23.57 7.11 -10.77
CA TYR A 44 22.17 7.52 -10.67
C TYR A 44 21.85 8.20 -9.34
N MET A 45 22.63 7.89 -8.29
CA MET A 45 22.47 8.49 -6.96
C MET A 45 23.79 9.09 -6.46
N PRO A 46 24.42 10.02 -7.21
CA PRO A 46 25.67 10.63 -6.78
C PRO A 46 25.45 11.45 -5.51
N VAL A 47 26.29 11.28 -4.50
CA VAL A 47 26.23 12.08 -3.26
C VAL A 47 26.27 13.58 -3.57
N SER A 48 27.06 13.99 -4.57
CA SER A 48 27.13 15.38 -5.04
C SER A 48 25.85 15.91 -5.69
N GLY A 49 24.91 15.03 -6.03
CA GLY A 49 23.60 15.37 -6.57
C GLY A 49 22.50 15.49 -5.51
N LEU A 50 22.79 15.18 -4.24
CA LEU A 50 21.85 15.35 -3.14
C LEU A 50 21.61 16.84 -2.89
N ARG A 51 20.33 17.24 -2.85
CA ARG A 51 19.96 18.62 -2.52
C ARG A 51 20.32 18.98 -1.07
N PRO A 52 20.67 20.23 -0.78
CA PRO A 52 20.97 20.65 0.58
C PRO A 52 19.76 20.53 1.51
N LYS A 53 20.01 20.52 2.82
CA LYS A 53 18.96 20.63 3.85
C LYS A 53 18.22 21.96 3.71
N GLU A 54 16.92 21.91 3.42
CA GLU A 54 16.07 23.09 3.27
C GLU A 54 14.62 22.80 3.67
N GLN A 55 13.85 23.84 3.99
CA GLN A 55 12.40 23.70 4.19
C GLN A 55 11.72 23.54 2.82
N LEU A 56 10.91 22.49 2.67
CA LEU A 56 10.28 22.21 1.40
C LEU A 56 8.98 23.02 1.26
N PRO A 57 8.73 23.67 0.11
CA PRO A 57 7.43 24.27 -0.15
C PRO A 57 6.40 23.15 -0.19
N LYS A 58 5.34 23.26 0.61
CA LYS A 58 4.36 22.20 0.83
C LYS A 58 2.95 22.67 0.50
N GLY A 59 2.15 21.76 -0.05
CA GLY A 59 0.77 21.96 -0.46
C GLY A 59 -0.16 20.91 0.09
N TYR A 60 -1.40 21.28 0.36
CA TYR A 60 -2.44 20.28 0.61
C TYR A 60 -2.80 19.57 -0.69
N LEU A 61 -2.90 18.25 -0.61
CA LEU A 61 -3.43 17.45 -1.69
C LEU A 61 -4.97 17.54 -1.68
N ASP A 62 -5.57 18.11 -2.72
CA ASP A 62 -7.01 18.44 -2.79
C ASP A 62 -7.94 17.28 -2.44
N TYR A 63 -7.52 16.04 -2.71
CA TYR A 63 -8.31 14.81 -2.50
C TYR A 63 -7.81 13.92 -1.35
N ALA A 64 -6.67 14.23 -0.73
CA ALA A 64 -6.20 13.58 0.51
C ALA A 64 -6.28 14.55 1.68
N LEU A 65 -7.42 15.28 1.74
CA LEU A 65 -7.82 16.29 2.71
C LEU A 65 -6.92 16.28 3.96
N SER A 66 -5.98 17.23 4.00
CA SER A 66 -5.06 17.54 5.10
C SER A 66 -3.66 16.91 5.08
N LEU A 67 -3.31 16.11 4.07
CA LEU A 67 -1.92 15.74 3.85
C LEU A 67 -1.15 16.84 3.11
N GLN A 68 -0.04 17.30 3.68
CA GLN A 68 0.89 18.19 3.02
C GLN A 68 1.95 17.39 2.25
N VAL A 69 2.07 17.67 0.96
CA VAL A 69 3.11 17.10 0.08
C VAL A 69 4.02 18.22 -0.44
N PRO A 70 5.33 18.00 -0.58
CA PRO A 70 6.22 18.95 -1.24
C PRO A 70 5.75 19.29 -2.67
N TYR A 71 5.82 20.56 -3.07
CA TYR A 71 5.52 21.02 -4.43
C TYR A 71 6.71 20.82 -5.39
N GLY A 72 6.41 20.54 -6.66
CA GLY A 72 7.38 20.47 -7.77
C GLY A 72 8.19 19.18 -7.80
N SER A 73 9.14 19.07 -8.74
CA SER A 73 10.14 17.99 -8.79
C SER A 73 11.17 18.18 -7.67
N ALA A 74 10.68 18.21 -6.44
CA ALA A 74 11.47 18.15 -5.23
C ALA A 74 12.09 16.75 -5.07
N ASP A 75 12.35 16.02 -6.15
CA ASP A 75 13.14 14.81 -6.09
C ASP A 75 14.53 15.14 -5.57
N GLU A 76 15.08 14.18 -4.83
CA GLU A 76 16.41 14.27 -4.23
C GLU A 76 17.49 14.44 -5.30
N PHE A 77 17.22 13.96 -6.52
CA PHE A 77 18.06 14.10 -7.71
C PHE A 77 17.26 14.76 -8.83
N GLU A 78 17.83 15.75 -9.52
CA GLU A 78 17.26 16.36 -10.73
C GLU A 78 17.36 15.41 -11.92
N LEU A 79 16.64 14.29 -11.88
CA LEU A 79 16.59 13.33 -12.98
C LEU A 79 15.36 13.61 -13.85
N SER A 80 15.54 14.53 -14.79
CA SER A 80 14.75 14.78 -16.01
C SER A 80 13.22 14.95 -15.88
N SER A 81 12.76 16.14 -16.28
CA SER A 81 11.43 16.45 -16.82
C SER A 81 10.31 15.43 -16.53
N GLU A 82 9.67 15.53 -15.35
CA GLU A 82 8.27 15.16 -15.29
C GLU A 82 7.57 15.91 -16.42
N SER A 83 7.14 15.15 -17.42
CA SER A 83 6.79 15.74 -18.69
C SER A 83 5.55 16.62 -18.47
N LEU A 84 5.54 17.79 -19.10
CA LEU A 84 4.36 18.64 -19.26
C LEU A 84 3.13 17.84 -19.76
N ILE A 85 3.35 16.64 -20.30
CA ILE A 85 2.37 15.67 -20.76
C ILE A 85 1.64 15.04 -19.56
N GLU A 86 2.31 14.50 -18.53
CA GLU A 86 1.63 13.89 -17.36
C GLU A 86 0.71 14.87 -16.65
N GLN A 87 1.15 16.12 -16.45
CA GLN A 87 0.32 17.17 -15.87
C GLN A 87 -0.92 17.49 -16.73
N LYS A 88 -0.80 17.39 -18.06
CA LYS A 88 -1.90 17.70 -19.00
C LYS A 88 -2.84 16.52 -19.26
N LEU A 89 -2.36 15.29 -19.07
CA LEU A 89 -3.14 14.07 -19.24
C LEU A 89 -4.27 13.95 -18.20
N THR A 90 -4.16 14.59 -17.04
CA THR A 90 -5.23 14.62 -16.03
C THR A 90 -6.38 15.58 -16.38
N ILE A 91 -6.15 16.50 -17.33
CA ILE A 91 -7.13 17.53 -17.75
C ILE A 91 -8.03 17.01 -18.89
N LEU A 92 -7.64 15.92 -19.54
CA LEU A 92 -8.40 15.36 -20.66
C LEU A 92 -9.67 14.67 -20.14
N PRO A 93 -10.82 14.88 -20.78
CA PRO A 93 -12.08 14.28 -20.35
C PRO A 93 -12.00 12.75 -20.47
N GLN A 94 -12.20 12.07 -19.36
CA GLN A 94 -12.30 10.61 -19.32
C GLN A 94 -13.76 10.21 -19.52
N SER A 95 -14.07 9.51 -20.61
CA SER A 95 -15.40 8.92 -20.82
C SER A 95 -15.37 7.45 -20.44
N LEU A 96 -16.24 7.06 -19.53
CA LEU A 96 -16.40 5.67 -19.15
C LEU A 96 -17.56 5.06 -19.95
N ASP A 97 -17.27 4.29 -20.99
CA ASP A 97 -18.27 3.47 -21.67
C ASP A 97 -18.24 2.06 -21.09
N LEU A 98 -19.09 1.80 -20.08
CA LEU A 98 -19.20 0.48 -19.45
C LEU A 98 -20.02 -0.45 -20.34
N GLN A 99 -19.39 -0.97 -21.39
CA GLN A 99 -19.97 -2.07 -22.16
C GLN A 99 -19.69 -3.40 -21.43
N SER A 100 -20.72 -4.24 -21.32
CA SER A 100 -20.55 -5.61 -20.83
C SER A 100 -19.99 -6.48 -21.95
N PHE A 101 -19.12 -7.42 -21.60
CA PHE A 101 -18.70 -8.46 -22.54
C PHE A 101 -19.93 -9.28 -22.97
N GLY A 102 -20.05 -9.52 -24.28
CA GLY A 102 -21.05 -10.42 -24.82
C GLY A 102 -20.84 -11.87 -24.37
N PRO A 103 -21.85 -12.75 -24.46
CA PRO A 103 -21.74 -14.15 -24.04
C PRO A 103 -20.60 -14.93 -24.72
N ASP A 104 -20.27 -14.55 -25.95
CA ASP A 104 -19.23 -15.19 -26.77
C ASP A 104 -17.86 -14.49 -26.67
N GLU A 105 -17.78 -13.38 -25.92
CA GLU A 105 -16.52 -12.63 -25.77
C GLU A 105 -15.71 -13.17 -24.60
N ASN A 106 -14.42 -13.39 -24.83
CA ASN A 106 -13.50 -13.82 -23.78
C ASN A 106 -12.74 -12.60 -23.21
N PRO A 107 -13.10 -12.11 -22.01
CA PRO A 107 -12.47 -10.93 -21.42
C PRO A 107 -10.98 -11.14 -21.12
N VAL A 108 -10.58 -12.38 -20.81
CA VAL A 108 -9.17 -12.71 -20.53
C VAL A 108 -8.36 -12.64 -21.82
N GLU A 109 -8.86 -13.27 -22.89
CA GLU A 109 -8.20 -13.20 -24.20
C GLU A 109 -8.11 -11.76 -24.70
N PHE A 110 -9.17 -10.98 -24.53
CA PHE A 110 -9.19 -9.57 -24.88
C PHE A 110 -8.09 -8.79 -24.15
N VAL A 111 -8.04 -8.88 -22.80
CA VAL A 111 -7.02 -8.20 -21.99
C VAL A 111 -5.62 -8.65 -22.38
N MET A 112 -5.39 -9.96 -22.54
CA MET A 112 -4.08 -10.48 -22.92
C MET A 112 -3.68 -10.06 -24.33
N LYS A 113 -4.62 -9.94 -25.27
CA LYS A 113 -4.32 -9.42 -26.61
C LYS A 113 -3.81 -7.98 -26.56
N GLN A 114 -4.35 -7.15 -25.65
CA GLN A 114 -3.94 -5.75 -25.52
C GLN A 114 -2.66 -5.57 -24.70
N LEU A 115 -2.52 -6.34 -23.62
CA LEU A 115 -1.53 -6.06 -22.58
C LEU A 115 -0.44 -7.15 -22.46
N SER A 116 -0.52 -8.26 -23.20
CA SER A 116 0.44 -9.38 -23.05
C SER A 116 1.91 -8.94 -23.17
N SER A 117 2.21 -7.92 -23.97
CA SER A 117 3.57 -7.40 -24.13
C SER A 117 4.13 -6.70 -22.89
N ILE A 118 3.26 -6.22 -21.98
CA ILE A 118 3.65 -5.59 -20.71
C ILE A 118 3.42 -6.50 -19.51
N TYR A 119 2.68 -7.59 -19.67
CA TYR A 119 2.55 -8.60 -18.61
C TYR A 119 3.91 -9.29 -18.41
N PRO A 120 4.37 -9.46 -17.15
CA PRO A 120 5.54 -10.27 -16.90
C PRO A 120 5.28 -11.71 -17.33
N THR A 121 6.35 -12.44 -17.67
CA THR A 121 6.27 -13.88 -17.95
C THR A 121 5.48 -14.58 -16.85
N VAL A 122 4.41 -15.28 -17.23
CA VAL A 122 3.58 -16.03 -16.28
C VAL A 122 4.34 -17.28 -15.87
N TYR A 123 4.99 -17.25 -14.70
CA TYR A 123 5.75 -18.38 -14.16
C TYR A 123 4.88 -19.41 -13.44
N GLN A 124 3.65 -19.05 -13.06
CA GLN A 124 2.74 -19.92 -12.32
C GLN A 124 1.29 -19.67 -12.73
N GLU A 125 0.61 -20.73 -13.16
CA GLU A 125 -0.82 -20.73 -13.42
C GLU A 125 -1.59 -21.29 -12.22
N TRP A 126 -2.66 -20.60 -11.85
CA TRP A 126 -3.62 -21.08 -10.86
C TRP A 126 -4.87 -21.52 -11.63
N PRO A 127 -5.06 -22.84 -11.85
CA PRO A 127 -6.18 -23.34 -12.65
C PRO A 127 -7.54 -23.07 -11.96
N ASP A 128 -7.52 -22.92 -10.65
CA ASP A 128 -8.68 -22.65 -9.83
C ASP A 128 -8.52 -21.31 -9.10
N LYS A 129 -9.30 -20.32 -9.52
CA LYS A 129 -9.29 -18.94 -9.01
C LYS A 129 -10.57 -18.57 -8.26
N LEU A 130 -11.57 -19.45 -8.28
CA LEU A 130 -12.92 -19.17 -7.80
C LEU A 130 -13.33 -20.05 -6.62
N SER A 131 -12.69 -21.20 -6.41
CA SER A 131 -13.05 -22.07 -5.29
C SER A 131 -12.77 -21.47 -3.92
N ASP A 132 -13.27 -22.17 -2.92
CA ASP A 132 -13.01 -21.90 -1.51
C ASP A 132 -11.53 -22.07 -1.15
N VAL A 133 -10.81 -22.96 -1.85
CA VAL A 133 -9.36 -23.11 -1.71
C VAL A 133 -8.65 -21.87 -2.27
N ALA A 134 -9.10 -21.35 -3.40
CA ALA A 134 -8.55 -20.12 -3.98
C ALA A 134 -8.80 -18.91 -3.06
N LEU A 135 -10.00 -18.80 -2.50
CA LEU A 135 -10.34 -17.79 -1.50
C LEU A 135 -9.42 -17.87 -0.27
N THR A 136 -9.18 -19.07 0.23
CA THR A 136 -8.30 -19.32 1.37
C THR A 136 -6.87 -18.86 1.07
N ARG A 137 -6.33 -19.25 -0.09
CA ARG A 137 -4.99 -18.82 -0.53
C ARG A 137 -4.89 -17.31 -0.67
N PHE A 138 -5.90 -16.67 -1.24
CA PHE A 138 -6.00 -15.22 -1.36
C PHE A 138 -5.91 -14.52 0.01
N CYS A 139 -6.51 -15.12 1.04
CA CYS A 139 -6.53 -14.57 2.40
C CYS A 139 -5.28 -14.89 3.22
N LEU A 140 -4.68 -16.07 3.02
CA LEU A 140 -3.56 -16.55 3.84
C LEU A 140 -2.18 -16.19 3.26
N HIS A 141 -2.09 -16.14 1.93
CA HIS A 141 -0.85 -15.93 1.19
C HIS A 141 -0.94 -14.79 0.17
N GLY A 142 -2.15 -14.32 -0.11
CA GLY A 142 -2.44 -13.28 -1.08
C GLY A 142 -2.69 -11.92 -0.43
N LEU A 143 -3.46 -11.07 -1.13
CA LEU A 143 -3.80 -9.69 -0.72
C LEU A 143 -4.42 -9.58 0.67
N GLY A 144 -5.05 -10.63 1.20
CA GLY A 144 -5.66 -10.59 2.53
C GLY A 144 -4.71 -10.87 3.70
N ALA A 145 -3.49 -11.34 3.43
CA ALA A 145 -2.63 -11.97 4.45
C ALA A 145 -2.23 -11.05 5.60
N HIS A 146 -2.05 -9.75 5.33
CA HIS A 146 -1.69 -8.76 6.36
C HIS A 146 -2.90 -8.22 7.14
N ARG A 147 -4.13 -8.52 6.72
CA ARG A 147 -5.38 -8.06 7.36
C ARG A 147 -6.07 -9.14 8.22
N VAL A 148 -5.38 -10.25 8.43
CA VAL A 148 -5.86 -11.39 9.22
C VAL A 148 -6.06 -10.97 10.67
N ALA A 149 -7.26 -11.19 11.20
CA ALA A 149 -7.61 -10.99 12.60
C ALA A 149 -8.27 -12.26 13.19
N VAL A 150 -8.41 -12.31 14.51
CA VAL A 150 -9.15 -13.37 15.21
C VAL A 150 -10.37 -12.76 15.88
N GLU A 151 -11.53 -13.37 15.68
CA GLU A 151 -12.77 -13.01 16.35
C GLU A 151 -13.34 -14.21 17.12
N THR A 152 -13.97 -13.93 18.26
CA THR A 152 -14.77 -14.90 19.02
C THR A 152 -16.23 -14.56 18.79
N ARG A 153 -17.03 -15.51 18.30
CA ARG A 153 -18.48 -15.37 18.15
C ARG A 153 -19.18 -16.51 18.85
N ASP A 154 -20.25 -16.18 19.59
CA ASP A 154 -21.11 -17.15 20.27
C ASP A 154 -20.35 -18.14 21.17
N GLY A 155 -19.31 -17.66 21.86
CA GLY A 155 -18.46 -18.48 22.73
C GLY A 155 -17.51 -19.44 21.99
N GLN A 156 -17.61 -19.54 20.66
CA GLN A 156 -16.61 -20.19 19.82
C GLN A 156 -15.50 -19.19 19.50
N LYS A 157 -14.35 -19.38 20.13
CA LYS A 157 -13.10 -18.85 19.59
C LYS A 157 -12.91 -19.51 18.22
N LEU A 158 -12.28 -18.83 17.27
CA LEU A 158 -11.78 -19.36 15.99
C LEU A 158 -12.60 -18.94 14.76
N PHE A 159 -12.81 -17.63 14.59
CA PHE A 159 -12.83 -17.12 13.23
C PHE A 159 -11.55 -16.38 12.93
N VAL A 160 -10.79 -16.90 11.96
CA VAL A 160 -9.89 -16.03 11.22
C VAL A 160 -10.78 -15.15 10.35
N VAL A 161 -10.64 -13.83 10.47
CA VAL A 161 -11.49 -12.87 9.78
C VAL A 161 -10.67 -11.83 9.05
N ILE A 162 -11.13 -11.46 7.86
CA ILE A 162 -10.70 -10.25 7.17
C ILE A 162 -11.91 -9.33 7.12
N LYS A 163 -11.81 -8.22 7.86
CA LYS A 163 -12.91 -7.26 8.00
C LYS A 163 -12.85 -6.23 6.88
N THR A 164 -13.92 -6.15 6.11
CA THR A 164 -14.09 -5.23 4.99
C THR A 164 -15.39 -4.45 5.02
N ASN A 165 -16.32 -4.80 5.92
CA ASN A 165 -17.59 -4.09 6.05
C ASN A 165 -17.46 -2.62 6.47
N ALA A 166 -16.28 -2.18 6.94
CA ALA A 166 -16.00 -0.75 7.14
C ALA A 166 -16.16 0.07 5.85
N LEU A 167 -16.08 -0.56 4.67
CA LEU A 167 -16.21 0.10 3.37
C LEU A 167 -17.67 0.15 2.87
N SER A 168 -18.63 -0.51 3.52
CA SER A 168 -20.00 -0.61 2.99
C SER A 168 -20.78 0.70 2.99
N GLY A 169 -20.41 1.60 3.90
CA GLY A 169 -20.99 2.95 3.97
C GLY A 169 -20.55 3.87 2.83
N LEU A 170 -19.49 3.54 2.10
CA LEU A 170 -18.93 4.42 1.09
C LEU A 170 -19.88 4.60 -0.10
N PRO A 171 -20.02 5.82 -0.63
CA PRO A 171 -20.72 6.02 -1.89
C PRO A 171 -19.98 5.29 -3.01
N VAL A 172 -20.74 4.66 -3.88
CA VAL A 172 -20.24 4.05 -5.12
C VAL A 172 -20.87 4.76 -6.30
N ARG A 173 -20.22 4.67 -7.46
CA ARG A 173 -20.77 5.19 -8.71
C ARG A 173 -22.08 4.46 -9.05
N ASP A 174 -23.02 5.19 -9.65
CA ASP A 174 -24.27 4.62 -10.15
C ASP A 174 -24.02 3.39 -11.03
N GLY A 175 -24.81 2.34 -10.82
CA GLY A 175 -24.68 1.06 -11.50
C GLY A 175 -23.66 0.10 -10.89
N LEU A 176 -22.87 0.52 -9.90
CA LEU A 176 -21.96 -0.37 -9.16
C LEU A 176 -22.55 -0.81 -7.83
N GLU A 177 -22.18 -2.02 -7.41
CA GLU A 177 -22.49 -2.51 -6.06
C GLU A 177 -21.56 -1.89 -5.01
N ARG A 178 -22.05 -1.78 -3.77
CA ARG A 178 -21.25 -1.34 -2.62
C ARG A 178 -20.21 -2.40 -2.21
N TYR A 179 -19.15 -1.90 -1.60
CA TYR A 179 -18.10 -2.70 -0.98
C TYR A 179 -18.58 -3.41 0.30
N GLY A 180 -17.93 -4.51 0.67
CA GLY A 180 -18.18 -5.22 1.93
C GLY A 180 -17.92 -6.73 1.83
N GLY A 181 -18.28 -7.43 2.90
CA GLY A 181 -18.15 -8.88 3.02
C GLY A 181 -17.03 -9.29 3.98
N ASP A 182 -17.28 -9.26 5.28
CA ASP A 182 -16.34 -9.86 6.24
C ASP A 182 -16.30 -11.37 6.01
N ALA A 183 -15.14 -11.91 5.64
CA ALA A 183 -14.96 -13.34 5.40
C ALA A 183 -14.48 -14.05 6.66
N TYR A 184 -15.17 -15.12 7.05
CA TYR A 184 -14.91 -15.90 8.26
C TYR A 184 -14.43 -17.30 7.88
N PHE A 185 -13.32 -17.72 8.47
CA PHE A 185 -12.73 -19.05 8.28
C PHE A 185 -12.63 -19.78 9.61
N ASP A 186 -12.75 -21.11 9.58
CA ASP A 186 -12.48 -21.93 10.77
C ASP A 186 -10.97 -22.03 11.08
N GLN A 187 -10.62 -22.74 12.15
CA GLN A 187 -9.23 -22.97 12.56
C GLN A 187 -8.35 -23.68 11.52
N HIS A 188 -8.97 -24.36 10.55
CA HIS A 188 -8.30 -25.05 9.46
C HIS A 188 -8.32 -24.22 8.17
N TRP A 189 -8.68 -22.94 8.27
CA TRP A 189 -8.80 -22.02 7.15
C TRP A 189 -9.85 -22.42 6.12
N LYS A 190 -10.84 -23.24 6.49
CA LYS A 190 -11.98 -23.49 5.62
C LYS A 190 -12.96 -22.31 5.70
N PRO A 191 -13.42 -21.75 4.57
CA PRO A 191 -14.44 -20.71 4.60
C PRO A 191 -15.72 -21.21 5.27
N VAL A 192 -16.25 -20.42 6.20
CA VAL A 192 -17.48 -20.73 6.95
C VAL A 192 -18.63 -19.85 6.47
N MET A 193 -18.39 -18.55 6.35
CA MET A 193 -19.39 -17.59 5.90
C MET A 193 -18.75 -16.28 5.43
N ILE A 194 -19.53 -15.50 4.68
CA ILE A 194 -19.26 -14.09 4.39
C ILE A 194 -20.45 -13.28 4.91
N VAL A 195 -20.17 -12.32 5.78
CA VAL A 195 -21.16 -11.39 6.33
C VAL A 195 -21.04 -10.08 5.58
N ASP A 196 -22.01 -9.75 4.76
CA ASP A 196 -21.96 -8.71 3.74
C ASP A 196 -22.91 -7.56 4.07
N ALA A 197 -22.33 -6.44 4.51
CA ALA A 197 -23.03 -5.19 4.74
C ALA A 197 -23.14 -4.32 3.46
N GLY A 198 -22.60 -4.72 2.31
CA GLY A 198 -22.70 -3.96 1.06
C GLY A 198 -23.92 -4.32 0.21
N ARG A 199 -24.75 -5.29 0.62
CA ARG A 199 -25.73 -5.94 -0.29
C ARG A 199 -27.07 -5.24 -0.37
N GLY A 200 -27.48 -4.55 0.69
CA GLY A 200 -28.73 -3.82 0.67
C GLY A 200 -28.66 -2.51 -0.12
N PRO A 201 -29.76 -2.07 -0.76
CA PRO A 201 -29.95 -0.62 -0.92
C PRO A 201 -29.82 0.02 0.46
N LEU A 202 -29.34 1.26 0.54
CA LEU A 202 -29.55 2.03 1.77
C LEU A 202 -31.05 2.01 2.03
N ARG A 203 -31.48 1.47 3.17
CA ARG A 203 -32.88 1.58 3.56
C ARG A 203 -33.21 3.07 3.67
N SER A 204 -34.49 3.42 3.52
CA SER A 204 -34.95 4.80 3.61
C SER A 204 -34.64 5.46 4.97
N ASP A 205 -34.39 4.65 6.00
CA ASP A 205 -33.96 5.07 7.34
C ASP A 205 -32.43 5.15 7.52
N GLY A 206 -31.66 4.95 6.44
CA GLY A 206 -30.20 4.94 6.46
C GLY A 206 -29.57 3.64 6.98
N THR A 207 -30.37 2.63 7.32
CA THR A 207 -29.83 1.36 7.82
C THR A 207 -29.32 0.48 6.68
N ILE A 208 -28.27 -0.27 7.00
CA ILE A 208 -27.63 -1.20 6.07
C ILE A 208 -28.17 -2.60 6.34
N GLU A 209 -28.70 -3.25 5.31
CA GLU A 209 -29.05 -4.66 5.39
C GLU A 209 -27.78 -5.52 5.32
N VAL A 210 -27.60 -6.38 6.32
CA VAL A 210 -26.49 -7.32 6.39
C VAL A 210 -26.98 -8.69 5.95
N VAL A 211 -26.31 -9.26 4.95
CA VAL A 211 -26.64 -10.58 4.42
C VAL A 211 -25.51 -11.55 4.73
N THR A 212 -25.83 -12.76 5.18
CA THR A 212 -24.82 -13.79 5.46
C THR A 212 -24.95 -14.95 4.48
N SER A 213 -23.91 -15.20 3.70
CA SER A 213 -23.82 -16.32 2.76
C SER A 213 -22.84 -17.38 3.26
N ARG A 214 -23.12 -18.66 3.02
CA ARG A 214 -22.31 -19.83 3.41
C ARG A 214 -21.97 -20.68 2.19
N PRO A 215 -20.92 -21.51 2.26
CA PRO A 215 -20.63 -22.49 1.21
C PRO A 215 -21.85 -23.37 0.90
N GLY A 216 -22.24 -23.42 -0.37
CA GLY A 216 -23.42 -24.14 -0.86
C GLY A 216 -24.66 -23.27 -1.04
N ASP A 217 -24.71 -22.07 -0.46
CA ASP A 217 -25.79 -21.12 -0.74
C ASP A 217 -25.72 -20.63 -2.18
N ALA A 218 -26.88 -20.35 -2.80
CA ALA A 218 -26.96 -19.87 -4.18
C ALA A 218 -26.14 -18.57 -4.42
N ASP A 219 -25.99 -17.74 -3.39
CA ASP A 219 -25.26 -16.47 -3.44
C ASP A 219 -23.77 -16.57 -3.08
N TRP A 220 -23.25 -17.77 -2.81
CA TRP A 220 -21.89 -17.94 -2.29
C TRP A 220 -20.81 -17.39 -3.22
N GLU A 221 -20.88 -17.72 -4.52
CA GLU A 221 -19.89 -17.26 -5.50
C GLU A 221 -19.88 -15.74 -5.67
N ARG A 222 -21.06 -15.12 -5.63
CA ARG A 222 -21.22 -13.67 -5.67
C ARG A 222 -20.61 -13.01 -4.42
N ALA A 223 -20.87 -13.57 -3.23
CA ALA A 223 -20.29 -13.08 -1.98
C ALA A 223 -18.75 -13.15 -2.01
N LYS A 224 -18.18 -14.26 -2.52
CA LYS A 224 -16.71 -14.39 -2.70
C LYS A 224 -16.15 -13.38 -3.68
N PHE A 225 -16.84 -13.10 -4.78
CA PHE A 225 -16.41 -12.08 -5.74
C PHE A 225 -16.38 -10.69 -5.09
N ARG A 226 -17.46 -10.28 -4.44
CA ARG A 226 -17.55 -8.99 -3.78
C ARG A 226 -16.49 -8.82 -2.68
N PHE A 227 -16.31 -9.83 -1.84
CA PHE A 227 -15.27 -9.81 -0.80
C PHE A 227 -13.88 -9.57 -1.42
N ARG A 228 -13.51 -10.35 -2.46
CA ARG A 228 -12.21 -10.19 -3.14
C ARG A 228 -12.05 -8.79 -3.74
N SER A 229 -13.07 -8.28 -4.41
CA SER A 229 -13.08 -6.92 -4.96
C SER A 229 -12.92 -5.86 -3.87
N THR A 230 -13.56 -6.09 -2.72
CA THR A 230 -13.46 -5.17 -1.58
C THR A 230 -12.09 -5.23 -0.92
N VAL A 231 -11.52 -6.42 -0.69
CA VAL A 231 -10.14 -6.55 -0.19
C VAL A 231 -9.16 -5.89 -1.14
N PHE A 232 -9.32 -6.10 -2.45
CA PHE A 232 -8.49 -5.43 -3.43
C PHE A 232 -8.57 -3.91 -3.27
N SER A 233 -9.76 -3.31 -3.30
CA SER A 233 -9.91 -1.85 -3.13
C SER A 233 -9.38 -1.34 -1.79
N LEU A 234 -9.64 -2.05 -0.69
CA LEU A 234 -9.13 -1.73 0.63
C LEU A 234 -7.60 -1.73 0.66
N VAL A 235 -6.98 -2.80 0.18
CA VAL A 235 -5.52 -2.94 0.21
C VAL A 235 -4.86 -1.95 -0.75
N THR A 236 -5.42 -1.74 -1.95
CA THR A 236 -4.91 -0.77 -2.92
C THR A 236 -4.94 0.64 -2.36
N LEU A 237 -6.11 1.10 -1.89
CA LEU A 237 -6.29 2.51 -1.55
C LEU A 237 -5.75 2.83 -0.15
N VAL A 238 -6.00 1.95 0.81
CA VAL A 238 -5.74 2.23 2.22
C VAL A 238 -4.35 1.76 2.62
N ASP A 239 -4.07 0.47 2.48
CA ASP A 239 -2.82 -0.12 2.98
C ASP A 239 -1.62 0.28 2.12
N HIS A 240 -1.81 0.26 0.81
CA HIS A 240 -0.72 0.48 -0.11
C HIS A 240 -0.56 1.96 -0.41
N LEU A 241 -1.59 2.56 -1.02
CA LEU A 241 -1.49 3.91 -1.54
C LEU A 241 -1.47 4.96 -0.43
N TYR A 242 -2.47 4.96 0.45
CA TYR A 242 -2.51 5.95 1.50
C TYR A 242 -1.42 5.72 2.55
N ASP A 243 -1.40 4.55 3.21
CA ASP A 243 -0.49 4.34 4.33
C ASP A 243 0.97 4.33 3.87
N MET A 244 1.36 3.50 2.89
CA MET A 244 2.77 3.44 2.48
C MET A 244 3.22 4.69 1.72
N HIS A 245 2.55 5.04 0.61
CA HIS A 245 3.00 6.13 -0.28
C HIS A 245 2.71 7.51 0.28
N LEU A 246 1.44 7.80 0.55
CA LEU A 246 1.04 9.15 0.94
C LEU A 246 1.44 9.51 2.37
N GLN A 247 1.37 8.58 3.31
CA GLN A 247 1.65 8.86 4.71
C GLN A 247 3.10 8.52 5.06
N GLN A 248 3.42 7.24 5.29
CA GLN A 248 4.70 6.86 5.92
C GLN A 248 5.90 7.45 5.18
N ALA A 249 5.96 7.27 3.87
CA ALA A 249 7.16 7.63 3.17
C ALA A 249 7.24 9.09 2.75
N ASN A 250 6.14 9.73 2.36
CA ASN A 250 6.13 11.17 2.13
C ASN A 250 6.52 11.94 3.40
N LEU A 251 6.01 11.53 4.56
CA LEU A 251 6.39 12.11 5.85
C LEU A 251 7.89 11.86 6.13
N PHE A 252 8.37 10.63 5.94
CA PHE A 252 9.78 10.32 6.17
C PHE A 252 10.73 11.08 5.23
N VAL A 253 10.45 11.10 3.92
CA VAL A 253 11.24 11.85 2.92
C VAL A 253 11.27 13.33 3.27
N THR A 254 10.12 13.90 3.61
CA THR A 254 10.02 15.31 4.02
C THR A 254 10.86 15.56 5.26
N ALA A 255 10.69 14.76 6.33
CA ALA A 255 11.45 14.91 7.56
C ALA A 255 12.95 14.72 7.33
N MET A 256 13.36 13.74 6.53
CA MET A 256 14.76 13.48 6.21
C MET A 256 15.40 14.68 5.50
N ARG A 257 14.74 15.23 4.48
CA ARG A 257 15.26 16.35 3.69
C ARG A 257 15.28 17.67 4.45
N GLU A 258 14.29 17.89 5.31
CA GLU A 258 14.21 19.12 6.10
C GLU A 258 15.13 19.11 7.33
N GLN A 259 15.49 17.92 7.84
CA GLN A 259 16.22 17.77 9.10
C GLN A 259 17.66 17.27 8.95
N MET A 260 18.04 16.63 7.84
CA MET A 260 19.40 16.09 7.64
C MET A 260 20.13 16.75 6.48
N SER A 261 21.41 17.08 6.67
CA SER A 261 22.28 17.51 5.58
C SER A 261 22.53 16.37 4.57
N GLU A 262 22.85 16.73 3.34
CA GLU A 262 23.25 15.85 2.25
C GLU A 262 24.48 15.00 2.58
N GLU A 263 25.32 15.49 3.50
CA GLU A 263 26.51 14.78 3.97
C GLU A 263 26.21 13.80 5.11
N HIS A 264 25.01 13.86 5.69
CA HIS A 264 24.65 13.05 6.85
C HIS A 264 24.61 11.56 6.50
N PRO A 265 25.30 10.68 7.26
CA PRO A 265 25.41 9.26 6.91
C PRO A 265 24.05 8.57 6.82
N ILE A 266 23.15 8.85 7.77
CA ILE A 266 21.79 8.28 7.74
C ILE A 266 21.00 8.71 6.50
N ARG A 267 21.10 9.97 6.05
CA ARG A 267 20.41 10.43 4.85
C ARG A 267 20.91 9.66 3.62
N ARG A 268 22.22 9.60 3.43
CA ARG A 268 22.86 8.84 2.33
C ARG A 268 22.47 7.36 2.33
N PHE A 269 22.36 6.77 3.52
CA PHE A 269 21.93 5.38 3.67
C PHE A 269 20.47 5.15 3.31
N MET A 270 19.61 6.10 3.67
CA MET A 270 18.16 5.96 3.49
C MET A 270 17.69 6.38 2.09
N THR A 271 18.41 7.29 1.41
CA THR A 271 18.04 7.79 0.08
C THR A 271 17.74 6.69 -0.94
N PRO A 272 18.52 5.59 -1.08
CA PRO A 272 18.18 4.52 -2.02
C PRO A 272 16.83 3.85 -1.75
N PHE A 273 16.37 3.84 -0.51
CA PHE A 273 15.08 3.28 -0.12
C PHE A 273 13.95 4.27 -0.33
N THR A 274 14.23 5.56 -0.26
CA THR A 274 13.22 6.63 -0.34
C THR A 274 13.21 7.36 -1.68
N TYR A 275 14.04 6.92 -2.64
CA TYR A 275 14.11 7.50 -3.97
C TYR A 275 12.78 7.29 -4.72
N ARG A 276 12.25 8.37 -5.32
CA ARG A 276 10.96 8.44 -6.02
C ARG A 276 9.73 8.05 -5.20
N PHE A 277 9.85 7.97 -3.88
CA PHE A 277 8.70 7.64 -3.04
C PHE A 277 7.57 8.66 -3.13
N GLY A 278 7.92 9.93 -3.36
CA GLY A 278 6.95 11.03 -3.46
C GLY A 278 6.11 11.07 -4.75
N GLN A 279 6.45 10.27 -5.77
CA GLN A 279 5.80 10.35 -7.09
C GLN A 279 4.51 9.51 -7.21
N ALA A 280 4.20 8.66 -6.22
CA ALA A 280 2.99 7.83 -6.23
C ALA A 280 1.84 8.55 -5.49
N VAL A 281 0.97 9.24 -6.23
CA VAL A 281 -0.13 10.01 -5.62
C VAL A 281 -1.50 9.62 -6.19
N ALA A 282 -2.36 9.03 -5.35
CA ALA A 282 -3.82 8.96 -5.48
C ALA A 282 -4.48 8.60 -4.11
N ALA A 283 -5.79 8.76 -3.96
CA ALA A 283 -6.58 9.00 -2.73
C ALA A 283 -6.63 7.96 -1.57
N ALA A 284 -6.89 8.44 -0.32
CA ALA A 284 -7.94 7.96 0.64
C ALA A 284 -7.79 8.42 2.13
N PRO A 285 -8.26 9.61 2.56
CA PRO A 285 -8.12 10.08 3.95
C PRO A 285 -9.20 9.61 4.94
N SER A 286 -10.23 8.84 4.55
CA SER A 286 -11.34 8.46 5.45
C SER A 286 -11.36 6.98 5.88
N LEU A 287 -10.35 6.18 5.50
CA LEU A 287 -10.40 4.71 5.59
C LEU A 287 -9.45 4.10 6.61
N LEU A 288 -8.80 4.92 7.43
CA LEU A 288 -7.64 4.49 8.19
C LEU A 288 -8.00 3.76 9.47
N LEU A 289 -8.16 2.44 9.30
CA LEU A 289 -7.46 1.53 10.19
C LEU A 289 -6.47 0.74 9.33
N ASN A 290 -5.17 0.86 9.59
CA ASN A 290 -4.09 0.15 8.87
C ASN A 290 -4.21 -1.37 9.05
N GLY A 291 -5.01 -1.82 10.02
CA GLY A 291 -5.05 -3.22 10.43
C GLY A 291 -3.75 -3.67 11.13
N THR A 292 -2.81 -2.75 11.33
CA THR A 292 -1.60 -2.91 12.15
C THR A 292 -1.65 -2.17 13.48
N GLU A 293 -2.74 -1.47 13.75
CA GLU A 293 -2.94 -0.77 15.01
C GLU A 293 -3.01 -1.75 16.17
N VAL A 294 -2.18 -1.47 17.16
CA VAL A 294 -2.29 -2.09 18.46
C VAL A 294 -2.94 -1.08 19.39
N PRO A 295 -4.01 -1.46 20.12
CA PRO A 295 -4.59 -0.58 21.12
C PRO A 295 -3.53 -0.03 22.07
N ALA A 296 -3.62 1.25 22.44
CA ALA A 296 -2.63 1.88 23.30
C ALA A 296 -2.47 1.16 24.66
N ASN A 297 -3.56 0.61 25.20
CA ASN A 297 -3.55 -0.21 26.43
C ASN A 297 -2.89 -1.60 26.26
N GLU A 298 -2.59 -2.01 25.02
CA GLU A 298 -1.91 -3.26 24.69
C GLU A 298 -0.46 -3.05 24.22
N GLY A 299 0.06 -1.82 24.37
CA GLY A 299 1.45 -1.46 24.03
C GLY A 299 1.64 -0.79 22.67
N GLY A 300 0.54 -0.46 21.96
CA GLY A 300 0.60 0.41 20.79
C GLY A 300 0.61 1.90 21.14
N PRO A 301 0.39 2.81 20.17
CA PRO A 301 0.02 2.52 18.78
C PRO A 301 1.19 2.19 17.85
N ILE A 302 2.44 2.38 18.29
CA ILE A 302 3.62 2.08 17.46
C ILE A 302 4.31 0.85 18.01
N LEU A 303 4.12 -0.27 17.33
CA LEU A 303 4.99 -1.42 17.45
C LEU A 303 5.89 -1.51 16.23
N PHE A 304 7.18 -1.69 16.45
CA PHE A 304 8.07 -2.12 15.39
C PHE A 304 7.67 -3.50 14.89
N ARG A 305 8.00 -3.82 13.64
CA ARG A 305 7.42 -4.98 12.96
C ARG A 305 7.67 -6.31 13.69
N ASP A 306 8.80 -6.47 14.36
CA ASP A 306 9.08 -7.65 15.18
C ASP A 306 8.13 -7.76 16.38
N ASP A 307 7.97 -6.67 17.13
CA ASP A 307 7.09 -6.58 18.28
C ASP A 307 5.61 -6.77 17.86
N TYR A 308 5.24 -6.23 16.69
CA TYR A 308 3.91 -6.41 16.10
C TYR A 308 3.63 -7.88 15.74
N VAL A 309 4.60 -8.59 15.15
CA VAL A 309 4.42 -10.02 14.85
C VAL A 309 4.28 -10.85 16.12
N GLU A 310 5.06 -10.56 17.16
CA GLU A 310 4.92 -11.24 18.45
C GLU A 310 3.57 -10.92 19.13
N TYR A 311 3.08 -9.69 18.99
CA TYR A 311 1.73 -9.31 19.40
C TYR A 311 0.66 -10.15 18.69
N LEU A 312 0.72 -10.25 17.36
CA LEU A 312 -0.19 -11.07 16.56
C LEU A 312 -0.14 -12.55 16.97
N LYS A 313 1.06 -13.07 17.21
CA LYS A 313 1.26 -14.45 17.68
C LYS A 313 0.57 -14.69 19.03
N LYS A 314 0.65 -13.75 19.97
CA LYS A 314 -0.06 -13.82 21.26
C LYS A 314 -1.59 -13.80 21.09
N LYS A 315 -2.09 -13.18 20.02
CA LYS A 315 -3.52 -13.21 19.63
C LYS A 315 -3.93 -14.48 18.88
N GLY A 316 -2.99 -15.40 18.64
CA GLY A 316 -3.22 -16.66 17.92
C GLY A 316 -3.03 -16.56 16.41
N ILE A 317 -2.40 -15.49 15.92
CA ILE A 317 -2.13 -15.24 14.51
C ILE A 317 -0.66 -15.53 14.23
N ASP A 318 -0.37 -16.75 13.76
CA ASP A 318 0.97 -17.20 13.41
C ASP A 318 0.96 -17.83 12.01
N THR A 319 0.80 -16.96 11.00
CA THR A 319 0.77 -17.36 9.59
C THR A 319 2.17 -17.34 8.98
N GLU A 320 2.36 -18.09 7.90
CA GLU A 320 3.62 -18.09 7.15
C GLU A 320 3.99 -16.68 6.66
N TYR A 321 3.00 -15.89 6.25
CA TYR A 321 3.19 -14.49 5.89
C TYR A 321 3.88 -13.69 7.02
N TRP A 322 3.35 -13.75 8.24
CA TRP A 322 3.89 -13.00 9.37
C TRP A 322 5.27 -13.49 9.82
N ARG A 323 5.55 -14.80 9.70
CA ARG A 323 6.88 -15.35 9.94
C ARG A 323 7.90 -14.80 8.95
N GLN A 324 7.57 -14.78 7.65
CA GLN A 324 8.43 -14.22 6.61
C GLN A 324 8.62 -12.71 6.78
N VAL A 325 7.59 -11.99 7.20
CA VAL A 325 7.68 -10.56 7.54
C VAL A 325 8.65 -10.33 8.70
N SER A 326 8.55 -11.12 9.78
CA SER A 326 9.49 -11.05 10.91
C SER A 326 10.93 -11.36 10.49
N GLN A 327 11.14 -12.41 9.69
CA GLN A 327 12.46 -12.78 9.19
C GLN A 327 13.09 -11.66 8.35
N LEU A 328 12.32 -11.09 7.42
CA LEU A 328 12.81 -9.99 6.59
C LEU A 328 13.12 -8.74 7.41
N TYR A 329 12.24 -8.36 8.35
CA TYR A 329 12.49 -7.21 9.22
C TYR A 329 13.78 -7.40 10.03
N LYS A 330 14.05 -8.61 10.54
CA LYS A 330 15.31 -8.94 11.24
C LYS A 330 16.54 -8.88 10.34
N ILE A 331 16.40 -9.04 9.02
CA ILE A 331 17.49 -8.81 8.06
C ILE A 331 17.73 -7.31 7.93
N TYR A 332 16.69 -6.49 7.76
CA TYR A 332 16.82 -5.04 7.71
C TYR A 332 17.41 -4.46 9.00
N LEU A 333 16.94 -4.90 10.17
CA LEU A 333 17.49 -4.45 11.44
C LEU A 333 18.99 -4.77 11.57
N ARG A 334 19.42 -5.98 11.18
CA ARG A 334 20.84 -6.33 11.17
C ARG A 334 21.65 -5.47 10.21
N PHE A 335 21.10 -5.17 9.03
CA PHE A 335 21.75 -4.31 8.06
C PHE A 335 21.90 -2.87 8.55
N VAL A 336 20.84 -2.32 9.17
CA VAL A 336 20.88 -0.99 9.82
C VAL A 336 21.92 -0.95 10.93
N LEU A 337 21.91 -1.93 11.84
CA LEU A 337 22.86 -1.99 12.95
C LEU A 337 24.31 -2.01 12.45
N GLY A 338 24.61 -2.86 11.47
CA GLY A 338 25.94 -2.90 10.86
C GLY A 338 26.33 -1.58 10.18
N TYR A 339 25.39 -0.89 9.55
CA TYR A 339 25.64 0.44 8.99
C TYR A 339 25.92 1.48 10.08
N LEU A 340 25.11 1.51 11.14
CA LEU A 340 25.27 2.45 12.26
C LEU A 340 26.61 2.27 12.97
N GLU A 341 27.07 1.03 13.16
CA GLU A 341 28.37 0.72 13.77
C GLU A 341 29.57 1.28 12.96
N CYS A 342 29.43 1.42 11.64
CA CYS A 342 30.48 2.01 10.79
C CYS A 342 30.65 3.53 11.00
N TYR A 343 29.56 4.24 11.33
CA TYR A 343 29.55 5.71 11.39
C TYR A 343 29.45 6.27 12.82
N TYR A 344 28.96 5.48 13.76
CA TYR A 344 28.82 5.84 15.17
C TYR A 344 29.58 4.82 16.04
N PRO A 345 30.89 5.03 16.27
CA PRO A 345 31.73 4.08 17.02
C PRO A 345 31.24 3.84 18.45
N LYS A 346 30.50 4.80 19.02
CA LYS A 346 29.82 4.68 20.30
C LYS A 346 28.34 4.93 20.11
N LYS A 347 27.50 4.16 20.80
CA LYS A 347 26.04 4.35 20.77
C LYS A 347 25.66 5.77 21.19
N GLU A 348 26.39 6.33 22.18
CA GLU A 348 26.21 7.69 22.65
C GLU A 348 26.27 8.74 21.53
N ASP A 349 27.14 8.52 20.54
CA ASP A 349 27.33 9.46 19.44
C ASP A 349 26.04 9.59 18.61
N LEU A 350 25.38 8.46 18.29
CA LEU A 350 24.09 8.46 17.61
C LEU A 350 22.98 9.04 18.50
N THR A 351 22.95 8.68 19.79
CA THR A 351 21.90 9.20 20.69
C THR A 351 21.98 10.71 20.92
N LYS A 352 23.16 11.31 20.72
CA LYS A 352 23.41 12.75 20.81
C LYS A 352 23.34 13.46 19.46
N ASP A 353 23.11 12.73 18.38
CA ASP A 353 22.98 13.28 17.04
C ASP A 353 21.69 14.12 16.95
N LYS A 354 21.89 15.43 16.79
CA LYS A 354 20.80 16.41 16.76
C LYS A 354 19.95 16.28 15.50
N ASP A 355 20.55 15.94 14.37
CA ASP A 355 19.83 15.80 13.10
C ASP A 355 19.01 14.50 13.09
N MET A 356 19.54 13.40 13.66
CA MET A 356 18.76 12.18 13.88
C MET A 356 17.57 12.41 14.83
N HIS A 357 17.80 13.12 15.94
CA HIS A 357 16.72 13.48 16.85
C HIS A 357 15.66 14.36 16.18
N ALA A 358 16.08 15.35 15.39
CA ALA A 358 15.20 16.24 14.66
C ALA A 358 14.39 15.49 13.59
N LEU A 359 15.01 14.57 12.83
CA LEU A 359 14.33 13.69 11.87
C LEU A 359 13.19 12.92 12.55
N VAL A 360 13.50 12.18 13.62
CA VAL A 360 12.52 11.35 14.32
C VAL A 360 11.39 12.20 14.87
N ARG A 361 11.73 13.33 15.51
CA ARG A 361 10.72 14.25 16.06
C ARG A 361 9.82 14.82 14.97
N GLN A 362 10.38 15.26 13.85
CA GLN A 362 9.61 15.81 12.71
C GLN A 362 8.68 14.75 12.12
N PHE A 363 9.16 13.52 11.93
CA PHE A 363 8.35 12.41 11.42
C PHE A 363 7.14 12.12 12.32
N PHE A 364 7.35 11.95 13.62
CA PHE A 364 6.25 11.67 14.55
C PHE A 364 5.31 12.85 14.74
N PHE A 365 5.84 14.07 14.78
CA PHE A 365 5.01 15.28 14.79
C PHE A 365 4.08 15.32 13.57
N GLN A 366 4.59 14.99 12.38
CA GLN A 366 3.77 14.92 11.18
C GLN A 366 2.74 13.78 11.25
N LEU A 367 3.09 12.62 11.79
CA LEU A 367 2.18 11.49 11.93
C LEU A 367 1.03 11.80 12.91
N GLU A 368 1.31 12.53 13.99
CA GLU A 368 0.31 13.00 14.97
C GLU A 368 -0.62 14.07 14.38
N THR A 369 -0.08 14.94 13.54
CA THR A 369 -0.80 16.11 13.03
C THR A 369 -1.46 15.89 11.67
N ALA A 370 -1.05 14.88 10.91
CA ALA A 370 -1.66 14.50 9.64
C ALA A 370 -3.01 13.77 9.86
N PRO A 371 -4.12 14.33 9.40
CA PRO A 371 -5.43 13.68 9.48
C PRO A 371 -5.58 12.51 8.49
N PRO A 372 -6.39 11.51 8.86
CA PRO A 372 -6.94 11.30 10.19
C PRO A 372 -5.81 10.87 11.13
N ASN A 373 -5.79 11.43 12.36
CA ASN A 373 -4.76 11.13 13.34
C ASN A 373 -4.81 9.63 13.67
N MET A 374 -3.88 8.87 13.09
CA MET A 374 -3.76 7.41 13.23
C MET A 374 -3.44 6.97 14.64
N LEU A 375 -2.88 7.87 15.45
CA LEU A 375 -2.42 7.55 16.79
C LEU A 375 -3.56 7.63 17.81
N GLY A 376 -4.73 8.20 17.44
CA GLY A 376 -5.97 8.25 18.24
C GLY A 376 -5.82 8.90 19.62
N ALA A 377 -4.63 9.35 19.94
CA ALA A 377 -4.18 9.81 21.23
C ALA A 377 -3.22 10.97 20.97
N THR A 378 -3.43 12.06 21.71
CA THR A 378 -2.46 13.14 21.90
C THR A 378 -1.30 12.66 22.76
N GLY A 379 -0.78 11.47 22.46
CA GLY A 379 0.36 10.89 23.16
C GLY A 379 1.58 11.73 22.83
N ASP A 380 2.36 12.06 23.85
CA ASP A 380 3.69 12.62 23.67
C ASP A 380 4.58 11.50 23.09
N PHE A 381 4.63 11.37 21.75
CA PHE A 381 5.48 10.38 21.06
C PHE A 381 6.96 10.77 21.07
N THR A 382 7.37 11.63 22.02
CA THR A 382 8.79 11.88 22.24
C THR A 382 9.49 10.57 22.60
N LEU A 383 10.76 10.48 22.17
CA LEU A 383 11.72 9.44 22.54
C LEU A 383 11.69 9.08 24.04
N SER A 384 11.26 10.00 24.91
CA SER A 384 11.14 9.81 26.34
C SER A 384 10.27 8.60 26.75
N HIS A 385 9.27 8.23 25.95
CA HIS A 385 8.40 7.09 26.28
C HIS A 385 9.05 5.74 25.99
N TYR A 386 9.84 5.66 24.91
CA TYR A 386 10.43 4.41 24.41
C TYR A 386 11.90 4.22 24.79
N ALA A 387 12.61 5.28 25.17
CA ALA A 387 14.04 5.26 25.36
C ALA A 387 14.46 5.81 26.72
N LYS A 388 14.74 4.90 27.67
CA LYS A 388 15.13 5.25 29.05
C LYS A 388 16.64 5.39 29.26
N GLY A 389 17.42 5.14 28.22
CA GLY A 389 18.89 5.20 28.27
C GLY A 389 19.52 5.22 26.88
N VAL A 390 20.85 5.17 26.84
CA VAL A 390 21.62 5.19 25.59
C VAL A 390 21.31 3.95 24.74
N ASP A 391 21.30 2.76 25.35
CA ASP A 391 21.03 1.51 24.63
C ASP A 391 19.62 1.48 24.03
N ASP A 392 18.61 1.91 24.79
CA ASP A 392 17.23 1.93 24.32
C ASP A 392 17.04 2.97 23.20
N THR A 393 17.62 4.17 23.34
CA THR A 393 17.57 5.21 22.31
C THR A 393 18.23 4.72 21.01
N TYR A 394 19.41 4.10 21.13
CA TYR A 394 20.14 3.56 20.00
C TYR A 394 19.32 2.47 19.30
N MET A 395 18.75 1.53 20.06
CA MET A 395 17.94 0.45 19.49
C MET A 395 16.64 0.98 18.87
N PHE A 396 16.00 1.98 19.48
CA PHE A 396 14.85 2.66 18.92
C PHE A 396 15.17 3.26 17.54
N TYR A 397 16.28 4.00 17.41
CA TYR A 397 16.71 4.55 16.13
C TYR A 397 17.00 3.47 15.09
N ALA A 398 17.68 2.38 15.49
CA ALA A 398 17.94 1.26 14.59
C ALA A 398 16.63 0.60 14.11
N LYS A 399 15.69 0.33 15.02
CA LYS A 399 14.38 -0.23 14.69
C LYS A 399 13.53 0.70 13.82
N PHE A 400 13.59 2.01 14.09
CA PHE A 400 12.93 3.04 13.28
C PHE A 400 13.43 3.05 11.85
N LEU A 401 14.74 3.12 11.62
CA LEU A 401 15.31 3.08 10.27
C LEU A 401 14.98 1.76 9.56
N ALA A 402 15.06 0.63 10.26
CA ALA A 402 14.68 -0.67 9.72
C ALA A 402 13.19 -0.74 9.34
N GLN A 403 12.33 -0.05 10.09
CA GLN A 403 10.89 0.04 9.82
C GLN A 403 10.62 0.85 8.56
N ILE A 404 11.31 1.97 8.38
CA ILE A 404 11.21 2.77 7.16
C ILE A 404 11.73 1.99 5.96
N MET A 405 12.88 1.32 6.07
CA MET A 405 13.38 0.43 5.02
C MET A 405 12.38 -0.67 4.67
N PHE A 406 11.76 -1.28 5.69
CA PHE A 406 10.72 -2.28 5.49
C PHE A 406 9.55 -1.71 4.70
N PHE A 407 8.99 -0.56 5.11
CA PHE A 407 7.90 0.09 4.39
C PHE A 407 8.28 0.41 2.95
N ALA A 408 9.47 0.94 2.77
CA ALA A 408 9.89 1.47 1.49
C ALA A 408 10.23 0.40 0.44
N THR A 409 10.47 -0.84 0.89
CA THR A 409 10.78 -1.96 0.02
C THR A 409 9.63 -2.95 -0.01
N ARG A 410 9.46 -3.75 1.04
CA ARG A 410 8.55 -4.88 1.12
C ARG A 410 7.20 -4.58 1.75
N GLY A 411 7.04 -3.47 2.47
CA GLY A 411 5.72 -2.93 2.78
C GLY A 411 5.01 -2.60 1.48
N ALA A 412 5.61 -1.73 0.67
CA ALA A 412 5.15 -1.41 -0.67
C ALA A 412 5.07 -2.64 -1.58
N THR A 413 6.12 -3.47 -1.70
CA THR A 413 6.08 -4.62 -2.62
C THR A 413 5.22 -5.79 -2.15
N ALA A 414 5.06 -6.07 -0.84
CA ALA A 414 4.09 -7.09 -0.44
C ALA A 414 2.67 -6.63 -0.79
N THR A 415 2.30 -5.38 -0.55
CA THR A 415 0.98 -4.88 -0.96
C THR A 415 0.84 -4.64 -2.46
N ALA A 416 1.92 -4.31 -3.18
CA ALA A 416 1.94 -4.03 -4.63
C ALA A 416 2.11 -5.29 -5.51
N LEU A 417 3.08 -6.17 -5.22
CA LEU A 417 3.27 -7.42 -5.98
C LEU A 417 2.13 -8.41 -5.75
N LEU A 418 1.34 -8.25 -4.71
CA LEU A 418 0.09 -9.00 -4.58
C LEU A 418 -0.99 -8.53 -5.59
N MET A 419 -0.80 -7.39 -6.27
CA MET A 419 -1.60 -6.94 -7.42
C MET A 419 -0.99 -7.35 -8.76
N SER A 420 0.33 -7.57 -8.81
CA SER A 420 1.05 -8.12 -9.97
C SER A 420 1.67 -9.48 -9.62
N PHE A 421 0.88 -10.55 -9.64
CA PHE A 421 1.38 -11.90 -9.32
C PHE A 421 2.49 -12.37 -10.28
N THR A 422 3.75 -12.18 -9.88
CA THR A 422 4.91 -13.03 -10.20
C THR A 422 5.79 -13.13 -8.96
N ASN A 423 5.81 -14.31 -8.33
CA ASN A 423 6.65 -14.57 -7.17
C ASN A 423 8.08 -14.94 -7.60
N LEU A 424 9.06 -14.40 -6.88
CA LEU A 424 10.45 -14.83 -6.92
C LEU A 424 10.58 -16.31 -6.54
N PRO A 425 11.50 -17.07 -7.17
CA PRO A 425 11.79 -18.43 -6.76
C PRO A 425 12.34 -18.44 -5.33
N GLN A 426 11.83 -19.36 -4.51
CA GLN A 426 12.44 -19.74 -3.25
C GLN A 426 13.91 -20.15 -3.52
N PRO A 427 14.92 -19.53 -2.87
CA PRO A 427 16.27 -20.04 -2.96
C PRO A 427 16.28 -21.44 -2.37
N LYS A 428 16.59 -22.44 -3.20
CA LYS A 428 17.02 -23.75 -2.73
C LYS A 428 18.37 -23.54 -2.04
N PHE A 429 18.35 -23.39 -0.72
CA PHE A 429 19.57 -23.54 0.06
C PHE A 429 20.00 -25.01 -0.03
N LEU A 430 21.14 -25.24 -0.69
CA LEU A 430 21.96 -26.44 -0.52
C LEU A 430 22.69 -26.37 0.82
#